data_AF-A0A1I7V1V9-F1
#
_entry.id   AF-A0A1I7V1V9-F1
#
_cell.length_a   1.000
_cell.length_b   1.000
_cell.length_c   1.000
_cell.angle_alpha   90.00
_cell.angle_beta   90.00
_cell.angle_gamma   90.00
#
_symmetry.space_group_name_H-M   'P 1'
#
loop_
_entity.id
_entity.type
_entity.pdbx_description
1 polymer ?
#
loop_
_entity_poly.entity_id
_entity_poly.type
_entity_poly.pdbx_seq_one_letter_code
_entity_poly.pdbx_strand_id
1 'polypeptide(L)'
;MSIHSQDILRINCLFPGIPGRLAIGVREIKCVKYKIEGMEQLKIGGHKVPYERENDSFYVYCEDRRSVFTALYCHIHEIFNVNPDYLYIEPPFLWILNLSSRTTALLIIDQDKVDKVSISEEECKYVLKNCKTQDLLIYVDFPRHFRYFGSFGNYKKVYIRDGSWVMLENLISIGRSSTHIKMENTILTTKDINSFLKYWYSQTVNRFRRLTLNNDTNHLSSLFDGLEHTMRMVDGTMLHEWYYKFYLFLMNVAHYKSDFQRWVYSQTRFWLPCNLTKGWNGRYSWF
;
A
#
# COMPACT_ATOMS: atom_id res chain seq x y z
N MET A 1 -10.67 0.83 28.20
CA MET A 1 -10.46 -0.58 27.82
C MET A 1 -10.27 -0.62 26.33
N SER A 2 -9.05 -0.90 25.87
CA SER A 2 -8.74 -0.96 24.43
C SER A 2 -9.32 -2.27 23.89
N ILE A 3 -10.21 -2.17 22.89
CA ILE A 3 -10.67 -3.32 22.12
C ILE A 3 -9.45 -3.79 21.34
N HIS A 4 -8.73 -4.76 21.91
CA HIS A 4 -7.57 -5.36 21.29
C HIS A 4 -7.98 -5.97 19.95
N SER A 5 -7.14 -5.72 18.96
CA SER A 5 -7.19 -6.30 17.63
C SER A 5 -7.52 -7.78 17.69
N GLN A 6 -8.60 -8.16 17.04
CA GLN A 6 -8.97 -9.54 16.82
C GLN A 6 -9.26 -9.63 15.33
N ASP A 7 -8.27 -10.11 14.57
CA ASP A 7 -8.37 -10.58 13.18
C ASP A 7 -9.41 -9.82 12.33
N ILE A 8 -9.12 -8.57 11.96
CA ILE A 8 -10.13 -7.71 11.35
C ILE A 8 -9.95 -7.65 9.83
N LEU A 9 -10.96 -8.14 9.12
CA LEU A 9 -11.14 -7.82 7.70
C LEU A 9 -11.87 -6.50 7.58
N ARG A 10 -11.29 -5.49 6.91
CA ARG A 10 -11.98 -4.19 6.73
C ARG A 10 -12.08 -3.78 5.27
N ILE A 11 -13.27 -3.32 4.90
CA ILE A 11 -13.55 -2.59 3.67
C ILE A 11 -13.71 -1.12 4.06
N ASN A 12 -13.09 -0.22 3.32
CA ASN A 12 -13.37 1.19 3.48
C ASN A 12 -13.82 1.79 2.16
N CYS A 13 -14.90 2.55 2.23
CA CYS A 13 -15.52 3.16 1.07
C CYS A 13 -15.88 4.61 1.36
N LEU A 14 -15.81 5.42 0.31
CA LEU A 14 -16.45 6.72 0.25
C LEU A 14 -17.83 6.51 -0.39
N PHE A 15 -18.88 6.67 0.41
CA PHE A 15 -20.25 6.49 -0.07
C PHE A 15 -20.85 7.83 -0.52
N PRO A 16 -21.58 7.87 -1.66
CA PRO A 16 -22.30 9.06 -2.07
C PRO A 16 -23.25 9.54 -0.97
N GLY A 17 -23.18 10.81 -0.61
CA GLY A 17 -24.07 11.42 0.40
C GLY A 17 -23.68 11.14 1.86
N ILE A 18 -22.62 10.38 2.14
CA ILE A 18 -22.06 10.24 3.49
C ILE A 18 -20.77 11.04 3.58
N PRO A 19 -20.70 12.07 4.46
CA PRO A 19 -19.46 12.81 4.66
C PRO A 19 -18.42 11.91 5.32
N GLY A 20 -17.26 11.79 4.69
CA GLY A 20 -16.14 10.98 5.18
C GLY A 20 -16.09 9.56 4.62
N ARG A 21 -15.14 8.79 5.12
CA ARG A 21 -14.96 7.37 4.77
C ARG A 21 -15.59 6.52 5.84
N LEU A 22 -16.34 5.51 5.41
CA LEU A 22 -16.91 4.54 6.30
C LEU A 22 -16.11 3.26 6.28
N ALA A 23 -15.68 2.81 7.45
CA ALA A 23 -15.02 1.52 7.63
C ALA A 23 -16.07 0.45 7.97
N ILE A 24 -16.08 -0.66 7.23
CA ILE A 24 -16.90 -1.83 7.50
C ILE A 24 -15.96 -2.99 7.82
N GLY A 25 -15.97 -3.44 9.06
CA GLY A 25 -15.16 -4.56 9.55
C GLY A 25 -15.98 -5.83 9.73
N VAL A 26 -15.35 -6.98 9.47
CA VAL A 26 -15.89 -8.31 9.82
C VAL A 26 -15.00 -8.90 10.91
N ARG A 27 -15.61 -9.26 12.04
CA ARG A 27 -14.95 -9.83 13.21
C ARG A 27 -15.53 -11.21 13.53
N GLU A 28 -14.74 -12.03 14.22
CA GLU A 28 -15.23 -13.33 14.69
C GLU A 28 -16.28 -13.14 15.79
N ILE A 29 -17.37 -13.91 15.76
CA ILE A 29 -18.43 -13.81 16.78
C ILE A 29 -17.92 -14.15 18.20
N LYS A 30 -16.86 -14.95 18.31
CA LYS A 30 -16.25 -15.36 19.59
C LYS A 30 -15.72 -14.16 20.39
N CYS A 31 -15.36 -13.08 19.70
CA CYS A 31 -14.88 -11.82 20.25
C CYS A 31 -15.87 -11.12 21.19
N VAL A 32 -17.17 -11.42 21.04
CA VAL A 32 -18.26 -10.68 21.70
C VAL A 32 -19.35 -11.61 22.26
N LYS A 33 -19.02 -12.88 22.61
CA LYS A 33 -20.01 -13.87 23.07
C LYS A 33 -20.99 -13.37 24.15
N TYR A 34 -20.54 -12.49 25.04
CA TYR A 34 -21.35 -11.94 26.13
C TYR A 34 -22.08 -10.62 25.80
N LYS A 35 -21.91 -10.08 24.60
CA LYS A 35 -22.48 -8.79 24.15
C LYS A 35 -23.47 -8.90 22.98
N ILE A 36 -23.65 -10.10 22.40
CA ILE A 36 -24.51 -10.28 21.22
C ILE A 36 -25.99 -10.19 21.57
N GLU A 37 -26.38 -10.55 22.79
CA GLU A 37 -27.77 -10.42 23.26
C GLU A 37 -28.18 -8.95 23.27
N GLY A 38 -29.08 -8.59 22.35
CA GLY A 38 -29.57 -7.22 22.17
C GLY A 38 -28.94 -6.43 21.04
N MET A 39 -27.93 -6.98 20.33
CA MET A 39 -27.40 -6.33 19.13
C MET A 39 -28.43 -6.36 17.99
N GLU A 40 -28.49 -5.24 17.26
CA GLU A 40 -29.24 -5.19 16.01
C GLU A 40 -28.67 -6.18 15.00
N GLN A 41 -29.53 -6.67 14.11
CA GLN A 41 -29.17 -7.68 13.13
C GLN A 41 -29.35 -7.15 11.71
N LEU A 42 -28.33 -7.40 10.88
CA LEU A 42 -28.30 -7.02 9.49
C LEU A 42 -28.41 -8.28 8.62
N LYS A 43 -29.20 -8.20 7.53
CA LYS A 43 -29.33 -9.29 6.56
C LYS A 43 -28.41 -9.01 5.37
N ILE A 44 -27.35 -9.81 5.21
CA ILE A 44 -26.39 -9.69 4.10
C ILE A 44 -26.15 -11.07 3.50
N GLY A 45 -26.34 -11.19 2.17
CA GLY A 45 -26.08 -12.45 1.46
C GLY A 45 -26.86 -13.65 1.99
N GLY A 46 -28.07 -13.43 2.53
CA GLY A 46 -28.85 -14.47 3.18
C GLY A 46 -28.45 -14.79 4.63
N HIS A 47 -27.32 -14.27 5.11
CA HIS A 47 -26.91 -14.35 6.51
C HIS A 47 -27.60 -13.28 7.35
N LYS A 48 -28.00 -13.63 8.57
CA LYS A 48 -28.47 -12.69 9.59
C LYS A 48 -27.34 -12.52 10.61
N VAL A 49 -26.65 -11.38 10.57
CA VAL A 49 -25.45 -11.13 11.37
C VAL A 49 -25.68 -9.99 12.36
N PRO A 50 -25.31 -10.15 13.64
CA PRO A 50 -25.29 -9.04 14.57
C PRO A 50 -24.25 -8.01 14.14
N TYR A 51 -24.54 -6.74 14.37
CA TYR A 51 -23.63 -5.66 14.06
C TYR A 51 -23.63 -4.60 15.16
N GLU A 52 -22.53 -3.86 15.22
CA GLU A 52 -22.42 -2.66 16.05
C GLU A 52 -21.87 -1.50 15.21
N ARG A 53 -22.23 -0.29 15.61
CA ARG A 53 -21.65 0.93 15.08
C ARG A 53 -20.78 1.56 16.15
N GLU A 54 -19.53 1.84 15.80
CA GLU A 54 -18.56 2.52 16.65
C GLU A 54 -17.97 3.70 15.86
N ASN A 55 -18.36 4.93 16.21
CA ASN A 55 -17.98 6.14 15.49
C ASN A 55 -18.29 6.04 13.97
N ASP A 56 -17.26 6.20 13.13
CA ASP A 56 -17.32 6.08 11.66
C ASP A 56 -17.03 4.65 11.16
N SER A 57 -17.20 3.66 12.04
CA SER A 57 -17.00 2.24 11.73
C SER A 57 -18.25 1.41 12.01
N PHE A 58 -18.49 0.43 11.15
CA PHE A 58 -19.49 -0.63 11.34
C PHE A 58 -18.77 -1.96 11.47
N TYR A 59 -19.09 -2.74 12.49
CA TYR A 59 -18.54 -4.08 12.66
C TYR A 59 -19.66 -5.10 12.61
N VAL A 60 -19.52 -6.10 11.74
CA VAL A 60 -20.38 -7.28 11.73
C VAL A 60 -19.65 -8.46 12.37
N TYR A 61 -20.40 -9.27 13.07
CA TYR A 61 -19.88 -10.41 13.81
C TYR A 61 -20.44 -11.71 13.23
N CYS A 62 -19.56 -12.64 12.86
CA CYS A 62 -19.96 -13.92 12.30
C CYS A 62 -18.93 -15.03 12.55
N GLU A 63 -19.35 -16.28 12.36
CA GLU A 63 -18.45 -17.44 12.35
C GLU A 63 -17.78 -17.59 10.98
N ASP A 64 -18.58 -17.59 9.90
CA ASP A 64 -18.08 -17.66 8.52
C ASP A 64 -17.74 -16.27 7.99
N ARG A 65 -16.54 -15.79 8.35
CA ARG A 65 -16.01 -14.51 7.90
C ARG A 65 -15.84 -14.43 6.38
N ARG A 66 -15.53 -15.55 5.72
CA ARG A 66 -15.30 -15.57 4.27
C ARG A 66 -16.58 -15.32 3.50
N SER A 67 -17.65 -16.04 3.83
CA SER A 67 -18.94 -15.87 3.15
C SER A 67 -19.54 -14.51 3.44
N VAL A 68 -19.53 -14.07 4.71
CA VAL A 68 -20.08 -12.76 5.10
C VAL A 68 -19.30 -11.60 4.48
N PHE A 69 -17.96 -11.64 4.49
CA PHE A 69 -17.15 -10.60 3.86
C PHE A 69 -17.36 -10.56 2.34
N THR A 70 -17.45 -11.73 1.69
CA THR A 70 -17.72 -11.81 0.24
C THR A 70 -19.09 -11.20 -0.08
N ALA A 71 -20.11 -11.54 0.71
CA ALA A 71 -21.44 -10.99 0.54
C ALA A 71 -21.49 -9.48 0.78
N LEU A 72 -20.80 -8.97 1.81
CA LEU A 72 -20.63 -7.54 2.06
C LEU A 72 -19.97 -6.83 0.88
N TYR A 73 -18.86 -7.38 0.38
CA TYR A 73 -18.14 -6.81 -0.75
C TYR A 73 -19.02 -6.71 -1.99
N CYS A 74 -19.74 -7.79 -2.34
CA CYS A 74 -20.68 -7.79 -3.46
C CYS A 74 -21.83 -6.80 -3.22
N HIS A 75 -22.40 -6.77 -2.03
CA HIS A 75 -23.53 -5.91 -1.69
C HIS A 75 -23.19 -4.41 -1.78
N ILE A 76 -22.01 -4.01 -1.28
CA ILE A 76 -21.51 -2.64 -1.39
C ILE A 76 -21.38 -2.23 -2.86
N HIS A 77 -20.80 -3.12 -3.67
CA HIS A 77 -20.64 -2.87 -5.10
C HIS A 77 -22.00 -2.81 -5.82
N GLU A 78 -22.95 -3.69 -5.50
CA GLU A 78 -24.28 -3.75 -6.13
C GLU A 78 -25.17 -2.56 -5.78
N ILE A 79 -25.24 -2.16 -4.51
CA ILE A 79 -26.13 -1.08 -4.05
C ILE A 79 -25.58 0.29 -4.40
N PHE A 80 -24.30 0.52 -4.10
CA PHE A 80 -23.73 1.85 -4.19
C PHE A 80 -23.01 2.09 -5.51
N ASN A 81 -22.75 1.04 -6.29
CA ASN A 81 -21.90 1.09 -7.49
C ASN A 81 -20.53 1.75 -7.19
N VAL A 82 -20.02 1.51 -5.97
CA VAL A 82 -18.78 2.05 -5.46
C VAL A 82 -17.75 0.94 -5.38
N ASN A 83 -16.57 1.19 -5.93
CA ASN A 83 -15.39 0.39 -5.65
C ASN A 83 -14.80 0.82 -4.30
N PRO A 84 -14.41 -0.12 -3.43
CA PRO A 84 -13.71 0.22 -2.20
C PRO A 84 -12.46 1.07 -2.45
N ASP A 85 -12.21 2.04 -1.57
CA ASP A 85 -10.98 2.84 -1.61
C ASP A 85 -9.79 1.98 -1.16
N TYR A 86 -9.98 1.23 -0.07
CA TYR A 86 -8.98 0.31 0.45
C TYR A 86 -9.61 -0.95 1.05
N LEU A 87 -8.88 -2.05 0.88
CA LEU A 87 -9.14 -3.33 1.52
C LEU A 87 -8.01 -3.59 2.51
N TYR A 88 -8.35 -3.70 3.78
CA TYR A 88 -7.43 -4.05 4.85
C TYR A 88 -7.58 -5.54 5.16
N ILE A 89 -6.47 -6.26 5.09
CA ILE A 89 -6.39 -7.69 5.29
C ILE A 89 -5.34 -7.98 6.34
N GLU A 90 -5.73 -8.78 7.32
CA GLU A 90 -4.83 -9.41 8.26
C GLU A 90 -4.62 -10.88 7.84
N PRO A 91 -3.39 -11.40 7.83
CA PRO A 91 -3.18 -12.85 7.72
C PRO A 91 -4.01 -13.60 8.79
N PRO A 92 -4.61 -14.76 8.48
CA PRO A 92 -4.41 -15.60 7.29
C PRO A 92 -5.42 -15.35 6.14
N PHE A 93 -6.16 -14.24 6.11
CA PHE A 93 -7.27 -14.04 5.15
C PHE A 93 -6.83 -13.65 3.72
N LEU A 94 -5.75 -14.24 3.22
CA LEU A 94 -5.17 -13.94 1.91
C LEU A 94 -6.05 -14.37 0.73
N TRP A 95 -7.11 -15.12 0.95
CA TRP A 95 -8.10 -15.45 -0.08
C TRP A 95 -8.76 -14.18 -0.68
N ILE A 96 -8.76 -13.05 0.04
CA ILE A 96 -9.26 -11.75 -0.44
C ILE A 96 -8.46 -11.22 -1.63
N LEU A 97 -7.20 -11.65 -1.81
CA LEU A 97 -6.42 -11.31 -3.01
C LEU A 97 -7.21 -11.66 -4.30
N ASN A 98 -7.96 -12.76 -4.28
CA ASN A 98 -8.77 -13.18 -5.42
C ASN A 98 -9.98 -12.26 -5.64
N LEU A 99 -10.62 -11.77 -4.57
CA LEU A 99 -11.71 -10.78 -4.66
C LEU A 99 -11.18 -9.44 -5.18
N SER A 100 -10.04 -9.00 -4.66
CA SER A 100 -9.43 -7.70 -4.98
C SER A 100 -9.01 -7.56 -6.45
N SER A 101 -8.88 -8.68 -7.18
CA SER A 101 -8.52 -8.69 -8.60
C SER A 101 -9.50 -7.95 -9.52
N ARG A 102 -10.71 -7.66 -9.02
CA ARG A 102 -11.78 -6.98 -9.76
C ARG A 102 -11.92 -5.50 -9.42
N THR A 103 -11.03 -4.94 -8.58
CA THR A 103 -11.13 -3.56 -8.09
C THR A 103 -9.84 -2.79 -8.25
N THR A 104 -9.97 -1.47 -8.24
CA THR A 104 -8.86 -0.51 -8.14
C THR A 104 -8.50 -0.16 -6.69
N ALA A 105 -9.12 -0.82 -5.71
CA ALA A 105 -8.87 -0.60 -4.29
C ALA A 105 -7.38 -0.75 -3.95
N LEU A 106 -6.92 0.12 -3.05
CA LEU A 106 -5.63 -0.03 -2.40
C LEU A 106 -5.67 -1.26 -1.49
N LEU A 107 -4.78 -2.22 -1.72
CA LEU A 107 -4.67 -3.37 -0.85
C LEU A 107 -3.67 -3.10 0.28
N ILE A 108 -4.11 -3.28 1.52
CA ILE A 108 -3.28 -3.15 2.72
C ILE A 108 -3.25 -4.50 3.40
N ILE A 109 -2.06 -5.09 3.50
CA ILE A 109 -1.81 -6.30 4.27
C ILE A 109 -1.01 -5.87 5.48
N ASP A 110 -1.58 -6.02 6.66
CA ASP A 110 -0.97 -5.59 7.91
C ASP A 110 -1.18 -6.68 8.95
N GLN A 111 -0.17 -6.86 9.79
CA GLN A 111 -0.24 -7.81 10.90
C GLN A 111 -0.22 -6.99 12.19
N ASP A 112 -1.22 -7.17 13.06
CA ASP A 112 -1.12 -6.57 14.38
C ASP A 112 0.06 -7.20 15.13
N LYS A 113 0.88 -6.35 15.75
CA LYS A 113 2.05 -6.77 16.51
C LYS A 113 1.69 -7.39 17.86
N VAL A 114 0.45 -7.23 18.32
CA VAL A 114 -0.03 -7.74 19.61
C VAL A 114 -0.21 -9.26 19.57
N ASP A 115 -0.80 -9.78 18.48
CA ASP A 115 -1.03 -11.21 18.29
C ASP A 115 0.00 -11.73 17.27
N LYS A 116 1.04 -12.41 17.79
CA LYS A 116 2.25 -12.86 17.07
C LYS A 116 2.00 -13.94 15.99
N VAL A 117 0.90 -13.90 15.24
CA VAL A 117 0.72 -14.78 14.09
C VAL A 117 1.58 -14.24 12.96
N SER A 118 2.83 -14.70 12.90
CA SER A 118 3.73 -14.40 11.80
C SER A 118 3.19 -14.99 10.51
N ILE A 119 3.15 -14.18 9.45
CA ILE A 119 2.89 -14.68 8.10
C ILE A 119 3.91 -15.76 7.72
N SER A 120 3.45 -16.88 7.19
CA SER A 120 4.34 -17.97 6.74
C SER A 120 5.08 -17.60 5.46
N GLU A 121 6.14 -18.36 5.14
CA GLU A 121 6.91 -18.16 3.91
C GLU A 121 6.03 -18.41 2.66
N GLU A 122 5.16 -19.42 2.72
CA GLU A 122 4.22 -19.77 1.67
C GLU A 122 3.21 -18.64 1.44
N GLU A 123 2.69 -18.05 2.52
CA GLU A 123 1.78 -16.92 2.48
C GLU A 123 2.45 -15.65 1.91
N CYS A 124 3.69 -15.36 2.32
CA CYS A 124 4.49 -14.29 1.74
C CYS A 124 4.67 -14.47 0.23
N LYS A 125 5.08 -15.67 -0.20
CA LYS A 125 5.20 -16.03 -1.62
C LYS A 125 3.88 -15.89 -2.37
N TYR A 126 2.78 -16.30 -1.72
CA TYR A 126 1.44 -16.20 -2.29
C TYR A 126 1.04 -14.75 -2.53
N VAL A 127 1.26 -13.85 -1.56
CA VAL A 127 1.00 -12.40 -1.67
C VAL A 127 1.78 -11.80 -2.83
N LEU A 128 3.11 -12.00 -2.84
CA LEU A 128 4.01 -11.39 -3.81
C LEU A 128 3.73 -11.85 -5.25
N LYS A 129 3.18 -13.05 -5.42
CA LYS A 129 2.86 -13.63 -6.74
C LYS A 129 1.44 -13.32 -7.21
N ASN A 130 0.45 -13.40 -6.32
CA ASN A 130 -0.97 -13.48 -6.71
C ASN A 130 -1.74 -12.18 -6.49
N CYS A 131 -1.14 -11.17 -5.87
CA CYS A 131 -1.78 -9.87 -5.77
C CYS A 131 -1.94 -9.23 -7.16
N LYS A 132 -3.19 -8.92 -7.52
CA LYS A 132 -3.58 -8.36 -8.83
C LYS A 132 -3.99 -6.90 -8.76
N THR A 133 -3.99 -6.29 -7.57
CA THR A 133 -4.29 -4.87 -7.43
C THR A 133 -3.13 -4.03 -7.92
N GLN A 134 -3.44 -2.81 -8.39
CA GLN A 134 -2.41 -1.89 -8.85
C GLN A 134 -1.61 -1.30 -7.68
N ASP A 135 -2.24 -1.06 -6.54
CA ASP A 135 -1.59 -0.45 -5.39
C ASP A 135 -1.60 -1.45 -4.21
N LEU A 136 -0.42 -1.74 -3.65
CA LEU A 136 -0.19 -2.75 -2.62
C LEU A 136 0.69 -2.21 -1.49
N LEU A 137 0.23 -2.32 -0.25
CA LEU A 137 0.95 -1.97 0.98
C LEU A 137 1.12 -3.23 1.82
N ILE A 138 2.36 -3.55 2.16
CA ILE A 138 2.74 -4.71 2.95
C ILE A 138 3.39 -4.23 4.25
N TYR A 139 2.63 -4.29 5.33
CA TYR A 139 3.03 -3.99 6.72
C TYR A 139 3.18 -5.29 7.53
N VAL A 140 3.69 -6.35 6.91
CA VAL A 140 4.05 -7.59 7.61
C VAL A 140 5.57 -7.72 7.69
N ASP A 141 6.04 -8.40 8.73
CA ASP A 141 7.44 -8.77 8.88
C ASP A 141 7.63 -10.14 8.22
N PHE A 142 8.62 -10.27 7.35
CA PHE A 142 8.86 -11.51 6.64
C PHE A 142 9.62 -12.50 7.54
N PRO A 143 9.46 -13.82 7.32
CA PRO A 143 10.24 -14.82 8.04
C PRO A 143 11.75 -14.58 7.94
N ARG A 144 12.50 -14.95 8.98
CA ARG A 144 13.97 -14.87 8.94
C ARG A 144 14.50 -15.67 7.77
N HIS A 145 15.47 -15.09 7.05
CA HIS A 145 16.08 -15.68 5.86
C HIS A 145 15.12 -15.90 4.68
N PHE A 146 13.96 -15.25 4.68
CA PHE A 146 13.05 -15.28 3.54
C PHE A 146 13.77 -14.85 2.26
N ARG A 147 13.56 -15.62 1.19
CA ARG A 147 14.06 -15.31 -0.15
C ARG A 147 12.96 -15.58 -1.16
N TYR A 148 12.87 -14.68 -2.14
CA TYR A 148 11.90 -14.80 -3.22
C TYR A 148 12.58 -14.59 -4.56
N PHE A 149 12.53 -15.61 -5.42
CA PHE A 149 13.06 -15.56 -6.79
C PHE A 149 11.95 -15.75 -7.84
N GLY A 150 10.69 -15.72 -7.40
CA GLY A 150 9.54 -15.89 -8.27
C GLY A 150 9.15 -14.61 -9.02
N SER A 151 8.10 -14.73 -9.81
CA SER A 151 7.47 -13.60 -10.51
C SER A 151 6.62 -12.76 -9.57
N PHE A 152 6.86 -11.46 -9.55
CA PHE A 152 5.99 -10.51 -8.85
C PHE A 152 4.67 -10.28 -9.59
N GLY A 153 3.63 -9.93 -8.84
CA GLY A 153 2.43 -9.30 -9.38
C GLY A 153 2.73 -8.00 -10.13
N ASN A 154 1.79 -7.57 -10.96
CA ASN A 154 1.91 -6.36 -11.77
C ASN A 154 1.41 -5.13 -10.98
N TYR A 155 2.23 -4.64 -10.07
CA TYR A 155 1.91 -3.48 -9.25
C TYR A 155 2.18 -2.19 -10.03
N LYS A 156 1.32 -1.19 -9.88
CA LYS A 156 1.61 0.21 -10.22
C LYS A 156 2.38 0.88 -9.09
N LYS A 157 1.94 0.70 -7.85
CA LYS A 157 2.60 1.18 -6.64
C LYS A 157 2.74 0.06 -5.61
N VAL A 158 3.93 -0.08 -5.05
CA VAL A 158 4.17 -1.05 -3.98
C VAL A 158 4.90 -0.40 -2.82
N TYR A 159 4.46 -0.74 -1.61
CA TYR A 159 5.08 -0.37 -0.36
C TYR A 159 5.38 -1.61 0.47
N ILE A 160 6.63 -1.77 0.92
CA ILE A 160 7.08 -2.92 1.73
C ILE A 160 7.75 -2.41 3.00
N ARG A 161 7.14 -2.66 4.17
CA ARG A 161 7.71 -2.26 5.47
C ARG A 161 8.99 -3.03 5.82
N ASP A 162 9.01 -4.33 5.57
CA ASP A 162 10.18 -5.16 5.79
C ASP A 162 10.80 -5.56 4.44
N GLY A 163 11.70 -4.69 3.97
CA GLY A 163 12.48 -4.88 2.75
C GLY A 163 13.78 -5.65 2.97
N SER A 164 13.98 -6.30 4.12
CA SER A 164 15.27 -6.94 4.49
C SER A 164 15.62 -8.14 3.60
N TRP A 165 14.63 -8.71 2.92
CA TRP A 165 14.81 -9.81 1.98
C TRP A 165 15.03 -9.36 0.54
N VAL A 166 14.77 -8.08 0.23
CA VAL A 166 14.81 -7.54 -1.14
C VAL A 166 16.27 -7.34 -1.58
N MET A 167 16.68 -8.08 -2.60
CA MET A 167 17.97 -7.92 -3.28
C MET A 167 17.83 -7.07 -4.54
N LEU A 168 18.95 -6.71 -5.17
CA LEU A 168 18.98 -5.90 -6.39
C LEU A 168 18.09 -6.51 -7.50
N GLU A 169 18.14 -7.82 -7.68
CA GLU A 169 17.38 -8.55 -8.70
C GLU A 169 15.87 -8.43 -8.43
N ASN A 170 15.47 -8.47 -7.16
CA ASN A 170 14.08 -8.26 -6.76
C ASN A 170 13.63 -6.83 -7.08
N LEU A 171 14.44 -5.84 -6.72
CA LEU A 171 14.15 -4.44 -6.98
C LEU A 171 14.01 -4.15 -8.49
N ILE A 172 14.91 -4.69 -9.32
CA ILE A 172 14.82 -4.60 -10.78
C ILE A 172 13.52 -5.25 -11.28
N SER A 173 13.20 -6.45 -10.79
CA SER A 173 12.01 -7.19 -11.19
C SER A 173 10.72 -6.41 -10.86
N ILE A 174 10.61 -5.88 -9.65
CA ILE A 174 9.49 -5.03 -9.22
C ILE A 174 9.44 -3.74 -10.05
N GLY A 175 10.59 -3.11 -10.31
CA GLY A 175 10.67 -1.87 -11.09
C GLY A 175 10.19 -2.01 -12.52
N ARG A 176 10.33 -3.18 -13.15
CA ARG A 176 9.89 -3.40 -14.54
C ARG A 176 8.37 -3.24 -14.70
N SER A 177 7.60 -3.64 -13.69
CA SER A 177 6.14 -3.47 -13.66
C SER A 177 5.70 -2.17 -12.98
N SER A 178 6.43 -1.76 -11.94
CA SER A 178 6.01 -0.71 -11.01
C SER A 178 6.43 0.69 -11.43
N THR A 179 5.55 1.65 -11.16
CA THR A 179 5.85 3.08 -11.32
C THR A 179 6.43 3.67 -10.04
N HIS A 180 6.00 3.18 -8.87
CA HIS A 180 6.41 3.68 -7.56
C HIS A 180 6.76 2.51 -6.63
N ILE A 181 7.93 2.58 -6.02
CA ILE A 181 8.39 1.61 -5.02
C ILE A 181 8.78 2.39 -3.77
N LYS A 182 8.19 2.04 -2.62
CA LYS A 182 8.66 2.50 -1.32
C LYS A 182 9.01 1.30 -0.45
N MET A 183 10.16 1.32 0.19
CA MET A 183 10.60 0.25 1.09
C MET A 183 11.21 0.80 2.37
N GLU A 184 11.01 0.08 3.46
CA GLU A 184 11.65 0.33 4.76
C GLU A 184 12.45 -0.93 5.17
N ASN A 185 13.34 -0.79 6.16
CA ASN A 185 14.17 -1.88 6.69
C ASN A 185 14.91 -2.69 5.60
N THR A 186 15.41 -2.00 4.57
CA THR A 186 16.10 -2.64 3.45
C THR A 186 17.58 -2.89 3.76
N ILE A 187 18.14 -3.96 3.21
CA ILE A 187 19.58 -4.25 3.23
C ILE A 187 20.32 -3.74 1.99
N LEU A 188 19.62 -3.08 1.07
CA LEU A 188 20.20 -2.56 -0.17
C LEU A 188 21.27 -1.53 0.13
N THR A 189 22.46 -1.76 -0.40
CA THR A 189 23.59 -0.83 -0.26
C THR A 189 23.50 0.32 -1.27
N THR A 190 24.28 1.37 -1.05
CA THR A 190 24.45 2.44 -2.06
C THR A 190 24.86 1.90 -3.42
N LYS A 191 25.69 0.85 -3.46
CA LYS A 191 26.13 0.18 -4.70
C LYS A 191 24.97 -0.51 -5.42
N ASP A 192 24.08 -1.15 -4.67
CA ASP A 192 22.89 -1.79 -5.25
C ASP A 192 21.94 -0.75 -5.83
N ILE A 193 21.73 0.37 -5.11
CA ILE A 193 20.89 1.48 -5.58
C ILE A 193 21.50 2.11 -6.85
N ASN A 194 22.80 2.38 -6.87
CA ASN A 194 23.50 2.87 -8.07
C ASN A 194 23.33 1.91 -9.26
N SER A 195 23.46 0.61 -9.02
CA SER A 195 23.27 -0.42 -10.05
C SER A 195 21.84 -0.40 -10.59
N PHE A 196 20.84 -0.32 -9.71
CA PHE A 196 19.43 -0.19 -10.10
C PHE A 196 19.17 1.09 -10.91
N LEU A 197 19.76 2.23 -10.54
CA LEU A 197 19.65 3.47 -11.30
C LEU A 197 20.25 3.33 -12.71
N LYS A 198 21.37 2.62 -12.86
CA LYS A 198 21.96 2.30 -14.17
C LYS A 198 21.02 1.43 -15.02
N TYR A 199 20.36 0.43 -14.43
CA TYR A 199 19.34 -0.39 -15.13
C TYR A 199 18.11 0.43 -15.55
N TRP A 200 17.69 1.37 -14.70
CA TRP A 200 16.61 2.28 -15.03
C TRP A 200 17.00 3.21 -16.19
N TYR A 201 18.21 3.76 -16.14
CA TYR A 201 18.76 4.62 -17.18
C TYR A 201 18.93 3.91 -18.53
N SER A 202 19.36 2.64 -18.53
CA SER A 202 19.43 1.80 -19.75
C SER A 202 18.06 1.41 -20.31
N GLN A 203 16.97 2.02 -19.83
CA GLN A 203 15.57 1.76 -20.20
C GLN A 203 15.11 0.31 -19.96
N THR A 204 15.87 -0.48 -19.20
CA THR A 204 15.49 -1.85 -18.83
C THR A 204 14.34 -1.85 -17.81
N VAL A 205 14.09 -0.72 -17.16
CA VAL A 205 13.05 -0.49 -16.14
C VAL A 205 12.18 0.72 -16.51
N ASN A 206 11.69 0.76 -17.76
CA ASN A 206 11.11 1.96 -18.37
C ASN A 206 9.80 2.50 -17.76
N ARG A 207 9.07 1.70 -16.97
CA ARG A 207 7.84 2.14 -16.28
C ARG A 207 8.11 2.87 -14.96
N PHE A 208 9.30 2.69 -14.41
CA PHE A 208 9.63 3.18 -13.09
C PHE A 208 9.79 4.70 -13.03
N ARG A 209 9.27 5.33 -11.97
CA ARG A 209 9.23 6.80 -11.79
C ARG A 209 9.67 7.24 -10.40
N ARG A 210 9.48 6.44 -9.35
CA ARG A 210 9.81 6.86 -7.98
C ARG A 210 10.34 5.72 -7.14
N LEU A 211 11.52 5.94 -6.55
CA LEU A 211 12.07 5.12 -5.48
C LEU A 211 12.01 5.89 -4.16
N THR A 212 11.53 5.26 -3.10
CA THR A 212 11.62 5.82 -1.75
C THR A 212 12.17 4.76 -0.81
N LEU A 213 13.35 5.00 -0.24
CA LEU A 213 13.98 4.09 0.70
C LEU A 213 14.16 4.79 2.04
N ASN A 214 13.83 4.08 3.10
CA ASN A 214 14.22 4.45 4.46
C ASN A 214 15.51 3.69 4.79
N ASN A 215 16.66 4.32 4.54
CA ASN A 215 17.98 3.73 4.76
C ASN A 215 19.00 4.81 5.16
N ASP A 216 19.95 4.44 6.01
CA ASP A 216 21.06 5.29 6.43
C ASP A 216 22.11 5.33 5.32
N THR A 217 21.87 6.17 4.31
CA THR A 217 22.78 6.34 3.17
C THR A 217 23.82 7.41 3.51
N ASN A 218 24.89 7.00 4.19
CA ASN A 218 25.99 7.91 4.59
C ASN A 218 26.79 8.47 3.40
N HIS A 219 26.61 7.94 2.19
CA HIS A 219 27.34 8.35 0.99
C HIS A 219 26.40 8.58 -0.19
N LEU A 220 25.63 9.67 -0.15
CA LEU A 220 24.72 10.05 -1.25
C LEU A 220 25.47 10.34 -2.56
N SER A 221 26.73 10.77 -2.49
CA SER A 221 27.54 11.08 -3.67
C SER A 221 27.77 9.85 -4.56
N SER A 222 28.01 8.68 -3.97
CA SER A 222 28.29 7.45 -4.73
C SER A 222 27.06 6.77 -5.33
N LEU A 223 25.85 7.29 -5.06
CA LEU A 223 24.61 6.82 -5.69
C LEU A 223 24.63 7.01 -7.20
N PHE A 224 25.36 8.03 -7.67
CA PHE A 224 25.33 8.48 -9.06
C PHE A 224 26.65 8.23 -9.79
N ASP A 225 27.57 7.47 -9.20
CA ASP A 225 28.83 7.09 -9.81
C ASP A 225 28.61 6.43 -11.18
N GLY A 226 29.25 6.95 -12.21
CA GLY A 226 29.11 6.54 -13.61
C GLY A 226 27.87 7.08 -14.33
N LEU A 227 27.12 8.01 -13.73
CA LEU A 227 25.97 8.71 -14.32
C LEU A 227 26.16 10.24 -14.33
N GLU A 228 27.36 10.74 -14.08
CA GLU A 228 27.66 12.16 -13.86
C GLU A 228 27.38 13.01 -15.11
N HIS A 229 27.73 12.48 -16.28
CA HIS A 229 27.56 13.14 -17.57
C HIS A 229 26.08 13.26 -18.01
N THR A 230 25.16 12.62 -17.28
CA THR A 230 23.73 12.62 -17.59
C THR A 230 22.92 13.52 -16.66
N MET A 231 23.55 14.10 -15.63
CA MET A 231 22.89 14.86 -14.58
C MET A 231 23.10 16.36 -14.71
N ARG A 232 22.06 17.15 -14.42
CA ARG A 232 22.16 18.60 -14.28
C ARG A 232 21.62 19.03 -12.92
N MET A 233 22.34 19.92 -12.25
CA MET A 233 21.86 20.57 -11.03
C MET A 233 20.86 21.67 -11.40
N VAL A 234 19.67 21.64 -10.81
CA VAL A 234 18.66 22.70 -10.92
C VAL A 234 18.10 22.97 -9.52
N ASP A 235 18.25 24.21 -9.03
CA ASP A 235 17.78 24.66 -7.72
C ASP A 235 18.20 23.75 -6.55
N GLY A 236 19.46 23.28 -6.56
CA GLY A 236 19.99 22.38 -5.54
C GLY A 236 19.46 20.94 -5.62
N THR A 237 18.63 20.63 -6.62
CA THR A 237 18.11 19.29 -6.92
C THR A 237 18.79 18.73 -8.16
N MET A 238 19.24 17.47 -8.10
CA MET A 238 19.74 16.77 -9.28
C MET A 238 18.57 16.42 -10.21
N LEU A 239 18.50 17.07 -11.38
CA LEU A 239 17.51 16.82 -12.43
C LEU A 239 18.15 16.10 -13.62
N HIS A 240 17.37 15.23 -14.26
CA HIS A 240 17.76 14.48 -15.45
C HIS A 240 16.79 14.83 -16.59
N GLU A 241 17.30 15.21 -17.76
CA GLU A 241 16.48 15.59 -18.93
C GLU A 241 15.94 14.36 -19.67
N TRP A 242 14.84 13.77 -19.18
CA TRP A 242 13.97 12.89 -19.97
C TRP A 242 12.50 13.26 -19.74
N TYR A 243 11.65 13.01 -20.74
CA TYR A 243 10.20 13.35 -20.77
C TYR A 243 9.34 12.76 -19.63
N TYR A 244 9.94 12.01 -18.70
CA TYR A 244 9.28 11.43 -17.54
C TYR A 244 10.03 11.81 -16.26
N LYS A 245 9.40 12.63 -15.40
CA LYS A 245 9.95 13.05 -14.11
C LYS A 245 10.21 11.82 -13.22
N PHE A 246 11.46 11.67 -12.77
CA PHE A 246 11.90 10.65 -11.82
C PHE A 246 12.16 11.30 -10.46
N TYR A 247 11.64 10.72 -9.37
CA TYR A 247 11.86 11.23 -8.02
C TYR A 247 12.51 10.15 -7.15
N LEU A 248 13.72 10.43 -6.66
CA LEU A 248 14.38 9.61 -5.64
C LEU A 248 14.29 10.34 -4.30
N PHE A 249 13.63 9.71 -3.33
CA PHE A 249 13.57 10.21 -1.96
C PHE A 249 14.28 9.21 -1.05
N LEU A 250 15.39 9.64 -0.45
CA LEU A 250 16.10 8.88 0.57
C LEU A 250 15.89 9.58 1.91
N MET A 251 15.29 8.88 2.86
CA MET A 251 15.12 9.39 4.22
C MET A 251 16.02 8.59 5.15
N ASN A 252 16.84 9.30 5.93
CA ASN A 252 17.57 8.75 7.06
C ASN A 252 16.67 8.89 8.30
N VAL A 253 16.30 7.79 8.96
CA VAL A 253 15.31 7.76 10.05
C VAL A 253 15.97 7.55 11.43
N ALA A 254 17.29 7.74 11.54
CA ALA A 254 17.99 7.57 12.81
C ALA A 254 17.55 8.52 13.96
N HIS A 255 16.66 9.50 13.74
CA HIS A 255 16.34 10.52 14.74
C HIS A 255 14.87 10.93 14.97
N TYR A 256 13.85 10.11 14.67
CA TYR A 256 12.47 10.45 15.07
C TYR A 256 11.68 9.27 15.62
N LYS A 257 11.58 9.21 16.95
CA LYS A 257 10.83 8.20 17.71
C LYS A 257 9.45 8.69 18.20
N SER A 258 8.92 9.82 17.70
CA SER A 258 7.72 10.42 18.32
C SER A 258 6.70 11.15 17.45
N ASP A 259 6.67 11.04 16.11
CA ASP A 259 5.66 11.78 15.30
C ASP A 259 5.12 11.03 14.07
N PHE A 260 4.76 9.75 14.23
CA PHE A 260 4.13 8.96 13.15
C PHE A 260 2.71 9.41 12.76
N GLN A 261 2.15 10.44 13.41
CA GLN A 261 0.77 10.91 13.18
C GLN A 261 0.62 12.31 12.55
N ARG A 262 1.70 13.02 12.16
CA ARG A 262 1.55 14.43 11.73
C ARG A 262 2.23 14.89 10.44
N TRP A 263 2.81 14.02 9.61
CA TRP A 263 3.51 14.45 8.39
C TRP A 263 2.96 13.90 7.06
N VAL A 264 1.63 13.85 6.97
CA VAL A 264 0.90 13.97 5.69
C VAL A 264 0.76 15.45 5.26
N TYR A 265 1.12 16.40 6.14
CA TYR A 265 1.07 17.85 5.88
C TYR A 265 2.47 18.47 5.82
N SER A 266 3.22 18.12 4.79
CA SER A 266 4.31 18.93 4.26
C SER A 266 4.65 18.36 2.90
N GLN A 267 3.73 18.61 1.97
CA GLN A 267 4.08 18.53 0.57
C GLN A 267 5.04 19.67 0.27
N THR A 268 6.32 19.38 0.09
CA THR A 268 7.07 20.10 -0.95
C THR A 268 6.52 19.63 -2.29
N ARG A 269 5.36 20.18 -2.67
CA ARG A 269 4.94 20.25 -4.06
C ARG A 269 5.95 21.11 -4.77
N PHE A 270 6.66 20.54 -5.74
CA PHE A 270 7.22 21.33 -6.82
C PHE A 270 6.53 20.92 -8.12
N TRP A 271 5.58 21.75 -8.51
CA TRP A 271 5.08 21.87 -9.88
C TRP A 271 5.54 23.22 -10.40
N LEU A 272 6.22 23.26 -11.55
CA LEU A 272 6.39 24.42 -12.41
C LEU A 272 6.49 23.95 -13.88
N PRO A 273 6.16 24.80 -14.86
CA PRO A 273 4.86 24.87 -15.54
C PRO A 273 4.82 24.05 -16.84
N CYS A 274 3.61 23.66 -17.25
CA CYS A 274 3.34 23.16 -18.59
C CYS A 274 3.48 24.29 -19.61
N ASN A 275 4.57 24.35 -20.35
CA ASN A 275 4.56 24.99 -21.67
C ASN A 275 4.02 23.97 -22.67
N LEU A 276 2.69 23.85 -22.76
CA LEU A 276 1.97 23.32 -23.92
C LEU A 276 0.46 23.59 -23.79
N THR A 277 0.09 24.87 -23.72
CA THR A 277 -1.20 25.36 -24.25
C THR A 277 -1.01 26.77 -24.79
N LYS A 278 -0.58 26.88 -26.05
CA LYS A 278 -1.02 28.04 -26.84
C LYS A 278 -2.53 27.87 -27.02
N GLY A 279 -3.27 28.71 -26.31
CA GLY A 279 -4.71 28.90 -26.47
C GLY A 279 -5.55 27.95 -25.62
N TRP A 280 -6.05 28.44 -24.48
CA TRP A 280 -7.47 28.34 -24.11
C TRP A 280 -7.71 29.23 -22.89
N ASN A 281 -8.43 30.34 -23.11
CA ASN A 281 -9.00 31.19 -22.07
C ASN A 281 -10.27 30.51 -21.55
N GLY A 282 -10.34 30.26 -20.24
CA GLY A 282 -11.55 29.75 -19.60
C GLY A 282 -11.48 29.92 -18.09
N ARG A 283 -12.28 30.84 -17.57
CA ARG A 283 -12.41 31.20 -16.15
C ARG A 283 -13.19 30.15 -15.35
N TYR A 284 -13.03 30.23 -14.02
CA TYR A 284 -13.86 29.69 -12.91
C TYR A 284 -13.66 28.21 -12.60
N SER A 285 -13.87 27.66 -11.40
CA SER A 285 -14.01 28.08 -9.99
C SER A 285 -14.28 26.75 -9.26
N TRP A 286 -13.61 26.41 -8.15
CA TRP A 286 -13.84 25.12 -7.49
C TRP A 286 -14.62 25.29 -6.19
N PHE A 287 -15.86 24.80 -6.19
CA PHE A 287 -16.40 23.98 -5.11
C PHE A 287 -15.90 22.54 -5.30
#